data_AF-A0A0G3G0Q2-F1
#
_entry.id   AF-A0A0G3G0Q2-F1
#
_cell.length_a   1.000
_cell.length_b   1.000
_cell.length_c   1.000
_cell.angle_alpha   90.00
_cell.angle_beta   90.00
_cell.angle_gamma   90.00
#
_symmetry.space_group_name_H-M   'P 1'
#
loop_
_entity.id
_entity.type
_entity.pdbx_description
1 polymer ?
#
loop_
_entity_poly.entity_id
_entity_poly.type
_entity_poly.pdbx_seq_one_letter_code
_entity_poly.pdbx_strand_id
1 'polypeptide(L)'
;METVISAQEIKRRGISAVDQALKKGPVHVIQRNRPRYVILSEESFQQLTTGVEARARLWNRLLEEDSAPSKPRSRSELDRELQAEREGWND
;
A
#
# COMPACT_ATOMS: atom_id res chain seq x y z
N MET A 1 0.50 -19.51 -0.85
CA MET A 1 0.35 -20.55 0.21
C MET A 1 0.63 -19.87 1.53
N GLU A 2 -0.30 -19.96 2.48
CA GLU A 2 -0.16 -19.35 3.80
C GLU A 2 0.88 -20.15 4.61
N THR A 3 1.98 -19.50 4.98
CA THR A 3 3.03 -20.15 5.75
C THR A 3 2.78 -19.90 7.23
N VAL A 4 2.73 -20.96 8.02
CA VAL A 4 2.40 -20.89 9.46
C VAL A 4 3.57 -21.45 10.26
N ILE A 5 3.97 -20.75 11.31
CA ILE A 5 5.00 -21.19 12.24
C ILE A 5 4.48 -21.11 13.68
N SER A 6 4.78 -22.11 14.50
CA SER A 6 4.45 -22.02 15.93
C SER A 6 5.48 -21.17 16.67
N ALA A 7 5.03 -20.48 17.73
CA ALA A 7 5.95 -19.76 18.62
C ALA A 7 7.00 -20.70 19.26
N GLN A 8 6.69 -22.00 19.38
CA GLN A 8 7.63 -23.00 19.90
C GLN A 8 8.74 -23.32 18.90
N GLU A 9 8.44 -23.37 17.60
CA GLU A 9 9.47 -23.56 16.58
C GLU A 9 10.41 -22.37 16.48
N ILE A 10 9.89 -21.15 16.59
CA ILE A 10 10.72 -19.94 16.66
C ILE A 10 11.65 -20.00 17.88
N LYS A 11 11.13 -20.40 19.05
CA LYS A 11 11.97 -20.56 20.26
C LYS A 11 13.05 -21.63 20.10
N ARG A 12 12.78 -22.72 19.36
CA ARG A 12 13.72 -23.84 19.18
C ARG A 12 14.80 -23.56 18.14
N ARG A 13 14.43 -22.92 17.03
CA ARG A 13 15.31 -22.71 15.87
C ARG A 13 15.81 -21.27 15.70
N GLY A 14 15.29 -20.33 16.50
CA GLY A 14 15.62 -18.91 16.41
C GLY A 14 15.11 -18.25 15.14
N ILE A 15 15.80 -17.18 14.73
CA ILE A 15 15.43 -16.37 13.56
C ILE A 15 15.53 -17.14 12.24
N SER A 16 16.42 -18.14 12.13
CA SER A 16 16.60 -18.88 10.88
C SER A 16 15.35 -19.62 10.41
N ALA A 17 14.48 -20.05 11.34
CA ALA A 17 13.20 -20.64 10.97
C ALA A 17 12.23 -19.61 10.38
N VAL A 18 12.31 -18.36 10.86
CA VAL A 18 11.55 -17.23 10.31
C VAL A 18 12.08 -16.90 8.91
N ASP A 19 13.40 -16.81 8.73
CA ASP A 19 14.01 -16.50 7.43
C ASP A 19 13.62 -17.53 6.35
N GLN A 20 13.65 -18.81 6.69
CA GLN A 20 13.24 -19.88 5.77
C GLN A 20 11.75 -19.82 5.46
N ALA A 21 10.91 -19.50 6.44
CA ALA A 21 9.48 -19.37 6.24
C ALA A 21 9.13 -18.15 5.37
N LEU A 22 9.80 -17.02 5.59
CA LEU A 22 9.60 -15.77 4.86
C LEU A 22 9.93 -15.87 3.36
N LYS A 23 10.81 -16.80 2.96
CA LYS A 23 11.08 -17.07 1.52
C LYS A 23 9.84 -17.47 0.73
N LYS A 24 8.81 -17.99 1.41
CA LYS A 24 7.54 -18.41 0.80
C LYS A 24 6.45 -17.33 0.89
N GLY A 25 6.76 -16.18 1.49
CA GLY A 25 5.85 -15.07 1.71
C GLY A 25 5.55 -14.83 3.20
N PRO A 26 4.49 -14.06 3.51
CA PRO A 26 4.07 -13.71 4.87
C PRO A 26 3.87 -14.94 5.76
N VAL A 27 4.29 -14.82 7.02
CA VAL A 27 4.27 -15.94 7.97
C VAL A 27 3.34 -15.64 9.14
N HIS A 28 2.37 -16.51 9.38
CA HIS A 28 1.49 -16.45 10.55
C HIS A 28 2.11 -17.18 11.74
N VAL A 29 2.19 -16.51 12.88
CA VAL A 29 2.69 -17.10 14.13
C VAL A 29 1.54 -17.56 14.99
N ILE A 30 1.51 -18.86 15.29
CA ILE A 30 0.54 -19.46 16.22
C ILE A 30 1.12 -19.50 17.63
N GLN A 31 0.37 -18.95 18.59
CA GLN A 31 0.69 -19.01 20.02
C GLN A 31 -0.54 -19.41 20.83
N ARG A 32 -0.41 -20.45 21.65
CA ARG A 32 -1.53 -21.06 22.41
C ARG A 32 -2.70 -21.48 21.50
N ASN A 33 -2.37 -22.17 20.40
CA ASN A 33 -3.33 -22.68 19.42
C ASN A 33 -4.20 -21.60 18.73
N ARG A 34 -3.72 -20.35 18.66
CA ARG A 34 -4.37 -19.26 17.92
C ARG A 34 -3.35 -18.43 17.13
N PRO A 35 -3.67 -17.97 15.91
CA PRO A 35 -2.86 -16.98 15.19
C PRO A 35 -2.82 -15.68 16.00
N ARG A 36 -1.62 -15.13 16.24
CA ARG A 36 -1.47 -13.87 16.99
C ARG A 36 -0.65 -12.82 16.29
N TYR A 37 0.32 -13.23 15.49
CA TYR A 37 1.25 -12.31 14.84
C TYR A 37 1.40 -12.70 13.38
N VAL A 38 1.73 -11.72 12.56
CA VAL A 38 2.15 -11.90 11.18
C VAL A 38 3.54 -11.30 11.04
N ILE A 39 4.45 -12.06 10.46
CA ILE A 39 5.80 -11.59 10.15
C ILE A 39 5.86 -11.34 8.64
N LEU A 40 6.35 -10.17 8.29
CA LEU A 40 6.56 -9.70 6.92
C LEU A 40 8.04 -9.36 6.73
N SER A 41 8.51 -9.38 5.48
CA SER A 41 9.76 -8.71 5.16
C SER A 41 9.58 -7.20 5.31
N GLU A 42 10.70 -6.50 5.55
CA GLU A 42 10.70 -5.04 5.65
C GLU A 42 10.13 -4.38 4.38
N GLU A 43 10.54 -4.86 3.21
CA GLU A 43 10.03 -4.37 1.92
C GLU A 43 8.50 -4.51 1.82
N SER A 44 7.96 -5.69 2.16
CA SER A 44 6.50 -5.91 2.12
C SER A 44 5.76 -5.04 3.14
N PHE A 45 6.36 -4.81 4.32
CA PHE A 45 5.79 -3.91 5.33
C PHE A 45 5.77 -2.45 4.84
N GLN A 46 6.86 -1.98 4.23
CA GLN A 46 6.93 -0.64 3.65
C GLN A 46 5.90 -0.46 2.53
N GLN A 47 5.81 -1.41 1.60
CA GLN A 47 4.81 -1.38 0.51
C GLN A 47 3.38 -1.30 1.06
N LEU A 48 3.04 -2.09 2.08
CA LEU A 48 1.74 -2.04 2.73
C LEU A 48 1.47 -0.68 3.38
N THR A 49 2.45 -0.15 4.11
CA THR A 49 2.33 1.11 4.84
C THR A 49 2.18 2.30 3.90
N THR A 50 3.06 2.41 2.89
CA THR A 50 2.98 3.45 1.86
C THR A 50 1.66 3.35 1.07
N GLY A 51 1.21 2.14 0.75
CA GLY A 51 -0.05 1.93 0.04
C GLY A 51 -1.29 2.31 0.85
N VAL A 52 -1.26 2.14 2.18
CA VAL A 52 -2.34 2.61 3.07
C VAL A 52 -2.38 4.14 3.11
N GLU A 53 -1.23 4.80 3.29
CA GLU A 53 -1.15 6.26 3.31
C GLU A 53 -1.58 6.90 1.99
N ALA A 54 -1.12 6.36 0.85
CA ALA A 54 -1.50 6.85 -0.47
C ALA A 54 -3.01 6.71 -0.71
N ARG A 55 -3.60 5.57 -0.32
CA ARG A 55 -5.05 5.37 -0.41
C ARG A 55 -5.82 6.30 0.51
N ALA A 56 -5.38 6.49 1.76
CA ALA A 56 -6.03 7.41 2.68
C ALA A 56 -6.01 8.85 2.15
N ARG A 57 -4.87 9.32 1.61
CA ARG A 57 -4.77 10.64 0.96
C ARG A 57 -5.70 10.77 -0.24
N LEU A 58 -5.77 9.74 -1.09
CA LEU A 58 -6.65 9.73 -2.26
C LEU A 58 -8.13 9.78 -1.83
N TRP A 59 -8.52 8.97 -0.85
CA TRP A 59 -9.89 8.94 -0.33
C TRP A 59 -10.26 10.26 0.34
N ASN A 60 -9.37 10.86 1.13
CA ASN A 60 -9.60 12.18 1.72
C ASN A 60 -9.79 13.22 0.62
N ARG A 61 -8.93 13.28 -0.40
CA ARG A 61 -9.12 14.20 -1.54
C ARG A 61 -10.49 13.97 -2.20
N LEU A 62 -10.84 12.72 -2.53
CA LEU A 62 -12.08 12.41 -3.24
C LEU A 62 -13.34 12.74 -2.42
N LEU A 63 -13.29 12.55 -1.10
CA LEU A 63 -14.43 12.80 -0.20
C LEU A 63 -14.49 14.25 0.29
N GLU A 64 -13.36 14.95 0.37
CA GLU A 64 -13.28 16.38 0.74
C GLU A 64 -13.50 17.31 -0.46
N GLU A 65 -13.25 16.84 -1.70
CA GLU A 65 -13.59 17.55 -2.96
C GLU A 65 -15.10 17.64 -3.26
N ASP A 66 -15.96 17.28 -2.31
CA ASP A 66 -17.39 17.64 -2.33
C ASP A 66 -17.69 19.03 -1.71
N SER A 67 -16.68 19.85 -1.41
CA SER A 67 -16.90 21.17 -0.80
C SER A 67 -17.10 22.34 -1.78
N ALA A 68 -16.94 22.15 -3.09
CA ALA A 68 -17.52 23.03 -4.11
C ALA A 68 -17.69 22.29 -5.44
N PRO A 69 -18.84 22.38 -6.13
CA PRO A 69 -18.96 21.84 -7.47
C PRO A 69 -17.87 22.45 -8.34
N SER A 70 -17.00 21.62 -8.93
CA SER A 70 -16.08 22.08 -9.96
C SER A 70 -16.91 22.76 -11.03
N LYS A 71 -16.57 24.02 -11.35
CA LYS A 71 -17.30 24.78 -12.36
C LYS A 71 -17.37 23.92 -13.63
N PRO A 72 -18.55 23.66 -14.21
CA PRO A 72 -18.66 22.82 -15.39
C PRO A 72 -17.76 23.40 -16.48
N ARG A 73 -16.77 22.61 -16.93
CA ARG A 73 -15.82 22.97 -17.97
C ARG A 73 -16.21 22.27 -19.26
N SER A 74 -16.28 23.03 -20.35
CA SER A 74 -16.55 22.45 -21.67
C SER A 74 -15.27 21.79 -22.23
N ARG A 75 -15.45 20.77 -23.07
CA ARG A 75 -14.35 20.13 -23.80
C ARG A 75 -13.49 21.16 -24.55
N SER A 76 -14.14 22.14 -25.22
CA SER A 76 -13.45 23.20 -25.96
C SER A 76 -12.58 24.11 -25.10
N GLU A 77 -12.96 24.33 -23.84
CA GLU A 77 -12.15 25.13 -22.90
C GLU A 77 -10.93 24.35 -22.42
N LEU A 78 -11.09 23.05 -22.17
CA LEU A 78 -9.99 22.16 -21.79
C LEU A 78 -8.98 22.00 -22.94
N ASP A 79 -9.48 21.76 -24.16
CA ASP A 79 -8.63 21.60 -25.35
C ASP A 79 -7.82 22.89 -25.63
N ARG A 80 -8.42 24.07 -25.41
CA ARG A 80 -7.76 25.37 -25.59
C ARG A 80 -6.67 25.63 -24.55
N GLU A 81 -6.95 25.32 -23.28
CA GLU A 81 -5.97 25.47 -22.19
C GLU A 81 -4.77 24.55 -22.40
N LEU A 82 -5.03 23.28 -22.70
CA LEU A 82 -3.97 22.29 -22.94
C LEU A 82 -3.08 22.66 -24.14
N GLN A 83 -3.67 23.24 -25.18
CA GLN A 83 -2.93 23.73 -26.34
C GLN A 83 -2.04 24.92 -25.99
N ALA A 84 -2.55 25.87 -25.18
CA ALA A 84 -1.77 27.02 -24.72
C ALA A 84 -0.58 26.61 -23.83
N GLU A 85 -0.75 25.62 -22.95
CA GLU A 85 0.35 25.07 -22.14
C GLU A 85 1.44 24.44 -23.01
N ARG A 86 1.05 23.68 -24.05
CA ARG A 86 1.99 23.00 -24.96
C ARG A 86 2.77 23.97 -25.84
N GLU A 87 2.13 25.06 -26.27
CA GLU A 87 2.79 26.11 -27.04
C GLU A 87 3.83 26.85 -26.19
N GLY A 88 3.56 27.03 -24.89
CA GLY A 88 4.52 27.61 -23.93
C GLY A 88 5.69 26.70 -23.53
N TRP A 89 5.71 25.41 -23.94
CA TRP A 89 6.85 24.50 -23.72
C TRP A 89 7.85 24.49 -24.88
N ASN A 90 7.53 25.17 -25.99
CA ASN A 90 8.35 25.25 -27.19
C ASN A 90 9.23 26.52 -27.27
N ASP A 91 9.24 27.35 -26.22
CA ASP A 91 10.23 28.40 -25.93
C ASP A 91 11.15 27.95 -24.79
#